data_AF-A0A939ASS2-F1
#
_entry.id   AF-A0A939ASS2-F1
#
_cell.length_a   1.000
_cell.length_b   1.000
_cell.length_c   1.000
_cell.angle_alpha   90.00
_cell.angle_beta   90.00
_cell.angle_gamma   90.00
#
_symmetry.space_group_name_H-M   'P 1'
#
loop_
_entity.id
_entity.type
_entity.pdbx_description
1 polymer ?
#
loop_
_entity_poly.entity_id
_entity_poly.type
_entity_poly.pdbx_seq_one_letter_code
_entity_poly.pdbx_strand_id
1 'polypeptide(L)'
;MTRIVADTTCGLAPAMAQGLGIPLIPQIIYFGEESFREGVEIDHAGFMARLLAGGAAPKTAAPMPGDFMAVFEEFTQAGFEHWPAIGIPYNYPYYGGLIEACGYARQRDFLSAYLSGKGSLPEPIANIAEKMKTRRGFSIKTFATKRELRAWVGRIVQTYNDTFTANWEFNPITEREGQVIGERLLAIADPRLIKLVMKGDDIAGFLFGFPDISEGIVRARGRLLPLGWFWILREFKRTKWINLNGAGILAPYRGLGVNAIMYAEMARTIQEGGFEHADLVQMEQSVLTLDDTRAAGGKVYKAHRIYEKALD
;
A
#
# COMPACT_ATOMS: atom_id res chain seq x y z
N MET A 1 -10.74 -5.53 -14.80
CA MET A 1 -11.55 -4.42 -15.35
C MET A 1 -10.79 -3.88 -16.54
N THR A 2 -11.43 -3.71 -17.70
CA THR A 2 -10.77 -3.18 -18.90
C THR A 2 -10.67 -1.66 -18.78
N ARG A 3 -9.47 -1.11 -18.94
CA ARG A 3 -9.24 0.35 -19.05
C ARG A 3 -8.96 0.69 -20.51
N ILE A 4 -9.47 1.83 -20.96
CA ILE A 4 -9.21 2.35 -22.30
C ILE A 4 -8.28 3.55 -22.13
N VAL A 5 -7.12 3.46 -22.77
CA VAL A 5 -6.18 4.57 -22.96
C VAL A 5 -6.15 4.83 -24.45
N ALA A 6 -6.20 6.10 -24.83
CA ALA A 6 -6.11 6.49 -26.22
C ALA A 6 -5.02 7.55 -26.37
N ASP A 7 -4.55 7.74 -27.59
CA ASP A 7 -3.82 8.94 -27.96
C ASP A 7 -4.76 9.92 -28.68
N THR A 8 -4.26 11.13 -28.89
CA THR A 8 -4.99 12.23 -29.54
C THR A 8 -5.52 11.91 -30.95
N THR A 9 -4.99 10.90 -31.65
CA THR A 9 -5.52 10.48 -32.98
C THR A 9 -6.85 9.76 -32.92
N CYS A 10 -7.30 9.33 -31.75
CA CYS A 10 -8.64 8.75 -31.61
C CYS A 10 -9.75 9.76 -31.93
N GLY A 11 -9.43 11.05 -32.02
CA GLY A 11 -10.37 12.11 -32.40
C GLY A 11 -11.41 12.42 -31.33
N LEU A 12 -11.29 11.86 -30.13
CA LEU A 12 -12.16 12.20 -29.01
C LEU A 12 -11.90 13.65 -28.59
N ALA A 13 -12.97 14.44 -28.49
CA ALA A 13 -12.88 15.78 -27.91
C ALA A 13 -12.38 15.68 -26.45
N PRO A 14 -11.48 16.57 -25.99
CA PRO A 14 -10.91 16.50 -24.64
C PRO A 14 -11.96 16.42 -23.52
N ALA A 15 -13.04 17.19 -23.63
CA ALA A 15 -14.14 17.16 -22.66
C ALA A 15 -14.87 15.80 -22.61
N MET A 16 -15.02 15.13 -23.75
CA MET A 16 -15.65 13.81 -23.80
C MET A 16 -14.72 12.74 -23.23
N ALA A 17 -13.44 12.77 -23.59
CA ALA A 17 -12.44 11.84 -23.04
C ALA A 17 -12.35 11.98 -21.51
N GLN A 18 -12.34 13.22 -21.00
CA GLN A 18 -12.37 13.50 -19.57
C GLN A 18 -13.65 12.96 -18.90
N GLY A 19 -14.83 13.18 -19.48
CA GLY A 19 -16.10 12.66 -18.96
C GLY A 19 -16.18 11.13 -18.90
N LEU A 20 -15.48 10.44 -19.81
CA LEU A 20 -15.39 8.98 -19.85
C LEU A 20 -14.22 8.41 -19.04
N GLY A 21 -13.36 9.27 -18.47
CA GLY A 21 -12.14 8.86 -17.78
C GLY A 21 -11.14 8.13 -18.69
N ILE A 22 -11.08 8.51 -19.97
CA ILE A 22 -10.12 8.01 -20.97
C ILE A 22 -8.97 9.01 -21.04
N PRO A 23 -7.76 8.67 -20.55
CA PRO A 23 -6.60 9.54 -20.73
C PRO A 23 -6.25 9.61 -22.22
N LEU A 24 -5.98 10.82 -22.68
CA LEU A 24 -5.47 11.09 -24.03
C LEU A 24 -3.98 11.39 -23.96
N ILE A 25 -3.19 10.56 -24.61
CA ILE A 25 -1.74 10.77 -24.73
C ILE A 25 -1.49 11.68 -25.94
N PRO A 26 -0.75 12.79 -25.77
CA PRO A 26 -0.52 13.74 -26.85
C PRO A 26 0.41 13.12 -27.91
N GLN A 27 0.05 13.25 -29.18
CA GLN A 27 0.97 13.00 -30.28
C GLN A 27 2.03 14.08 -30.36
N ILE A 28 3.12 13.78 -31.03
CA ILE A 28 4.16 14.76 -31.32
C ILE A 28 3.94 15.30 -32.74
N ILE A 29 3.77 16.61 -32.84
CA ILE A 29 3.65 17.35 -34.09
C ILE A 29 4.99 18.03 -34.37
N TYR A 30 5.53 17.80 -35.55
CA TYR A 30 6.75 18.42 -36.04
C TYR A 30 6.45 19.51 -37.07
N PHE A 31 7.07 20.67 -36.90
CA PHE A 31 7.18 21.71 -37.92
C PHE A 31 8.67 21.95 -38.19
N GLY A 32 9.20 21.34 -39.26
CA GLY A 32 10.64 21.34 -39.52
C GLY A 32 11.40 20.58 -38.43
N GLU A 33 12.25 21.29 -37.68
CA GLU A 33 13.03 20.73 -36.56
C GLU A 33 12.36 20.93 -35.20
N GLU A 34 11.30 21.74 -35.12
CA GLU A 34 10.55 21.95 -33.88
C GLU A 34 9.52 20.83 -33.68
N SER A 35 9.34 20.40 -32.43
CA SER A 35 8.36 19.38 -32.02
C SER A 35 7.46 19.89 -30.90
N PHE A 36 6.17 19.55 -30.96
CA PHE A 36 5.16 19.96 -30.00
C PHE A 36 4.27 18.79 -29.61
N ARG A 37 3.91 18.68 -28.33
CA ARG A 37 2.85 17.79 -27.84
C ARG A 37 1.47 18.37 -28.14
N GLU A 38 0.70 17.68 -28.96
CA GLU A 38 -0.64 18.10 -29.36
C GLU A 38 -1.59 18.26 -28.15
N GLY A 39 -2.27 19.39 -28.08
CA GLY A 39 -3.20 19.73 -26.99
C GLY A 39 -2.54 20.11 -25.67
N VAL A 40 -1.20 20.04 -25.57
CA VAL A 40 -0.42 20.41 -24.38
C VAL A 40 0.47 21.62 -24.67
N GLU A 41 1.30 21.52 -25.69
CA GLU A 41 2.26 22.57 -26.08
C GLU A 41 1.77 23.35 -27.30
N ILE A 42 0.90 22.75 -28.10
CA ILE A 42 0.22 23.41 -29.21
C ILE A 42 -1.25 22.99 -29.23
N ASP A 43 -2.15 23.95 -29.16
CA ASP A 43 -3.58 23.71 -29.29
C ASP A 43 -4.02 23.76 -30.76
N HIS A 44 -5.29 23.46 -31.02
CA HIS A 44 -5.81 23.45 -32.40
C HIS A 44 -5.67 24.81 -33.10
N ALA A 45 -5.89 25.91 -32.38
CA ALA A 45 -5.76 27.24 -32.94
C ALA A 45 -4.30 27.56 -33.30
N GLY A 46 -3.36 27.24 -32.41
CA GLY A 46 -1.92 27.40 -32.64
C GLY A 46 -1.41 26.53 -33.79
N PHE A 47 -1.91 25.29 -33.90
CA PHE A 47 -1.61 24.41 -35.02
C PHE A 47 -2.08 25.02 -36.35
N MET A 48 -3.34 25.46 -36.43
CA MET A 48 -3.91 26.06 -37.64
C MET A 48 -3.19 27.36 -38.02
N ALA A 49 -2.82 28.19 -37.04
CA ALA A 49 -2.06 29.42 -37.29
C ALA A 49 -0.69 29.11 -37.93
N ARG A 50 0.04 28.12 -37.42
CA ARG A 50 1.33 27.68 -38.00
C ARG A 50 1.16 27.06 -39.38
N LEU A 51 0.12 26.26 -39.58
CA LEU A 51 -0.18 25.66 -40.89
C LEU A 51 -0.46 26.73 -41.95
N LEU A 52 -1.24 27.76 -41.61
CA LEU A 52 -1.59 28.86 -42.51
C LEU A 52 -0.43 29.84 -42.74
N ALA A 53 0.49 29.99 -41.78
CA ALA A 53 1.68 30.81 -41.93
C ALA A 53 2.67 30.26 -43.00
N GLY A 54 2.51 28.99 -43.40
CA GLY A 54 3.33 28.34 -44.42
C GLY A 54 4.68 27.84 -43.88
N GLY A 55 5.41 27.10 -44.71
CA GLY A 55 6.70 26.49 -44.35
C GLY A 55 6.74 24.98 -44.59
N ALA A 56 7.52 24.25 -43.79
CA ALA A 56 7.60 22.80 -43.87
C ALA A 56 6.24 22.17 -43.50
N ALA A 57 5.79 21.22 -44.32
CA ALA A 57 4.56 20.48 -44.03
C ALA A 57 4.67 19.78 -42.67
N PRO A 58 3.63 19.85 -41.82
CA PRO A 58 3.67 19.21 -40.52
C PRO A 58 3.77 17.70 -40.67
N LYS A 59 4.51 17.08 -39.74
CA LYS A 59 4.56 15.62 -39.60
C LYS A 59 4.12 15.26 -38.20
N THR A 60 3.50 14.09 -38.05
CA THR A 60 3.19 13.56 -36.73
C THR A 60 4.03 12.34 -36.42
N ALA A 61 4.29 12.12 -35.15
CA ALA A 61 4.78 10.85 -34.63
C ALA A 61 3.85 10.36 -33.53
N ALA A 62 3.74 9.03 -33.43
CA ALA A 62 3.07 8.39 -32.31
C ALA A 62 3.76 8.81 -30.99
N PRO A 63 3.02 8.84 -29.88
CA PRO A 63 3.64 9.09 -28.58
C PRO A 63 4.70 8.04 -28.27
N MET A 64 5.70 8.41 -27.47
CA MET A 64 6.77 7.50 -27.13
C MET A 64 6.23 6.40 -26.22
N PRO A 65 6.78 5.17 -26.26
CA PRO A 65 6.36 4.11 -25.33
C PRO A 65 6.38 4.54 -23.85
N GLY A 66 7.30 5.42 -23.46
CA GLY A 66 7.36 5.99 -22.11
C GLY A 66 6.12 6.80 -21.71
N ASP A 67 5.48 7.51 -22.66
CA ASP A 67 4.28 8.31 -22.39
C ASP A 67 3.07 7.40 -22.08
N PHE A 68 2.96 6.28 -22.79
CA PHE A 68 1.97 5.23 -22.50
C PHE A 68 2.25 4.55 -21.16
N MET A 69 3.52 4.24 -20.88
CA MET A 69 3.92 3.61 -19.61
C MET A 69 3.57 4.49 -18.42
N ALA A 70 3.76 5.82 -18.50
CA ALA A 70 3.39 6.74 -17.43
C ALA A 70 1.88 6.69 -17.11
N VAL A 71 1.01 6.67 -18.13
CA VAL A 71 -0.44 6.56 -17.93
C VAL A 71 -0.84 5.17 -17.41
N PHE A 72 -0.21 4.11 -17.90
CA PHE A 72 -0.46 2.75 -17.40
C PHE A 72 0.02 2.57 -15.95
N GLU A 73 1.14 3.19 -15.60
CA GLU A 73 1.64 3.23 -14.23
C GLU A 73 0.64 3.92 -13.29
N GLU A 74 0.01 5.02 -13.71
CA GLU A 74 -1.03 5.68 -12.90
C GLU A 74 -2.20 4.73 -12.60
N PHE A 75 -2.64 3.94 -13.59
CA PHE A 75 -3.74 3.00 -13.40
C PHE A 75 -3.38 1.77 -12.56
N THR A 76 -2.15 1.28 -12.70
CA THR A 76 -1.68 0.12 -11.93
C THR A 76 -1.27 0.50 -10.51
N GLN A 77 -0.76 1.72 -10.28
CA GLN A 77 -0.45 2.22 -8.94
C GLN A 77 -1.67 2.40 -8.04
N ALA A 78 -2.87 2.52 -8.62
CA ALA A 78 -4.11 2.50 -7.85
C ALA A 78 -4.43 1.09 -7.30
N GLY A 79 -3.84 0.03 -7.87
CA GLY A 79 -3.82 -1.33 -7.32
C GLY A 79 -5.13 -2.10 -7.40
N PHE A 80 -6.05 -1.72 -8.30
CA PHE A 80 -7.39 -2.31 -8.44
C PHE A 80 -7.41 -3.70 -9.08
N GLU A 81 -6.32 -4.10 -9.73
CA GLU A 81 -6.06 -5.42 -10.30
C GLU A 81 -5.66 -6.44 -9.23
N HIS A 82 -5.25 -5.97 -8.05
CA HIS A 82 -4.81 -6.80 -6.95
C HIS A 82 -5.94 -7.03 -5.95
N TRP A 83 -5.92 -8.19 -5.31
CA TRP A 83 -6.80 -8.47 -4.19
C TRP A 83 -6.46 -7.52 -3.02
N PRO A 84 -7.45 -7.18 -2.18
CA PRO A 84 -7.16 -6.43 -0.97
C PRO A 84 -6.39 -7.34 0.01
N ALA A 85 -5.50 -6.76 0.79
CA ALA A 85 -4.97 -7.44 1.96
C ALA A 85 -6.11 -7.73 2.95
N ILE A 86 -5.94 -8.76 3.78
CA ILE A 86 -6.92 -9.09 4.84
C ILE A 86 -7.17 -7.85 5.71
N GLY A 87 -8.45 -7.58 5.96
CA GLY A 87 -8.89 -6.45 6.78
C GLY A 87 -9.08 -5.16 6.00
N ILE A 88 -8.66 -5.10 4.73
CA ILE A 88 -8.87 -3.95 3.85
C ILE A 88 -10.05 -4.24 2.92
N PRO A 89 -11.03 -3.31 2.77
CA PRO A 89 -12.11 -3.47 1.82
C PRO A 89 -11.60 -3.34 0.37
N TYR A 90 -12.21 -4.10 -0.54
CA TYR A 90 -12.03 -3.87 -1.98
C TYR A 90 -13.03 -2.82 -2.47
N ASN A 91 -12.52 -1.75 -3.09
CA ASN A 91 -13.33 -0.70 -3.70
C ASN A 91 -13.18 -0.74 -5.22
N TYR A 92 -14.29 -0.60 -5.94
CA TYR A 92 -14.24 -0.51 -7.40
C TYR A 92 -13.68 0.85 -7.84
N PRO A 93 -13.03 0.95 -9.02
CA PRO A 93 -12.35 2.18 -9.39
C PRO A 93 -13.26 3.40 -9.59
N TYR A 94 -14.55 3.18 -9.85
CA TYR A 94 -15.52 4.27 -10.01
C TYR A 94 -15.95 4.89 -8.66
N TYR A 95 -15.65 4.27 -7.52
CA TYR A 95 -16.05 4.77 -6.20
C TYR A 95 -15.45 6.16 -5.92
N GLY A 96 -14.19 6.40 -6.31
CA GLY A 96 -13.54 7.70 -6.10
C GLY A 96 -14.31 8.85 -6.76
N GLY A 97 -14.71 8.68 -8.02
CA GLY A 97 -15.51 9.68 -8.74
C GLY A 97 -16.90 9.89 -8.13
N LEU A 98 -17.55 8.82 -7.63
CA LEU A 98 -18.83 8.96 -6.93
C LEU A 98 -18.70 9.74 -5.60
N ILE A 99 -17.61 9.52 -4.87
CA ILE A 99 -17.33 10.22 -3.62
C ILE A 99 -17.06 11.71 -3.90
N GLU A 100 -16.22 12.02 -4.89
CA GLU A 100 -15.94 13.39 -5.33
C GLU A 100 -17.22 14.09 -5.81
N ALA A 101 -18.08 13.41 -6.57
CA ALA A 101 -19.37 13.94 -7.01
C ALA A 101 -20.34 14.27 -5.85
N CYS A 102 -20.16 13.66 -4.67
CA CYS A 102 -20.91 14.00 -3.47
C CYS A 102 -20.36 15.22 -2.71
N GLY A 103 -19.35 15.90 -3.27
CA GLY A 103 -18.71 17.09 -2.69
C GLY A 103 -17.64 16.78 -1.65
N TYR A 104 -17.10 15.56 -1.65
CA TYR A 104 -15.92 15.23 -0.84
C TYR A 104 -14.64 15.58 -1.60
N ALA A 105 -13.66 16.13 -0.90
CA ALA A 105 -12.33 16.40 -1.43
C ALA A 105 -11.34 15.29 -1.02
N ARG A 106 -10.29 15.12 -1.83
CA ARG A 106 -9.18 14.23 -1.48
C ARG A 106 -8.42 14.84 -0.31
N GLN A 107 -8.11 14.02 0.68
CA GLN A 107 -7.39 14.46 1.85
C GLN A 107 -5.99 13.87 1.92
N ARG A 108 -5.89 12.53 1.90
CA ARG A 108 -4.62 11.81 2.09
C ARG A 108 -4.65 10.43 1.47
N ASP A 109 -3.49 9.97 0.99
CA ASP A 109 -3.28 8.60 0.53
C ASP A 109 -2.35 7.84 1.50
N PHE A 110 -2.75 6.62 1.85
CA PHE A 110 -1.87 5.61 2.42
C PHE A 110 -1.40 4.68 1.31
N LEU A 111 -0.13 4.29 1.32
CA LEU A 111 0.45 3.47 0.25
C LEU A 111 0.70 2.06 0.76
N SER A 112 0.40 1.06 -0.08
CA SER A 112 0.87 -0.31 0.15
C SER A 112 2.01 -0.64 -0.80
N ALA A 113 2.97 -1.43 -0.29
CA ALA A 113 4.12 -1.87 -1.06
C ALA A 113 4.28 -3.39 -1.03
N TYR A 114 4.61 -3.94 -2.19
CA TYR A 114 4.96 -5.33 -2.36
C TYR A 114 6.45 -5.52 -2.08
N LEU A 115 6.78 -6.54 -1.27
CA LEU A 115 8.13 -7.03 -1.03
C LEU A 115 8.24 -8.50 -1.46
N SER A 116 9.36 -8.83 -2.11
CA SER A 116 9.70 -10.22 -2.41
C SER A 116 10.27 -10.91 -1.18
N GLY A 117 9.81 -12.10 -0.86
CA GLY A 117 10.37 -12.93 0.22
C GLY A 117 11.79 -13.43 -0.06
N LYS A 118 12.24 -13.32 -1.31
CA LYS A 118 13.65 -13.58 -1.70
C LYS A 118 14.56 -12.37 -1.45
N GLY A 119 14.00 -11.23 -1.09
CA GLY A 119 14.77 -10.04 -0.74
C GLY A 119 15.58 -10.28 0.54
N SER A 120 16.83 -9.83 0.53
CA SER A 120 17.63 -9.71 1.74
C SER A 120 17.52 -8.30 2.29
N LEU A 121 17.54 -8.19 3.62
CA LEU A 121 17.70 -6.88 4.24
C LEU A 121 19.13 -6.36 3.95
N PRO A 122 19.31 -5.09 3.55
CA PRO A 122 20.63 -4.50 3.40
C PRO A 122 21.49 -4.68 4.67
N GLU A 123 22.73 -5.15 4.50
CA GLU A 123 23.66 -5.40 5.63
C GLU A 123 23.80 -4.22 6.61
N PRO A 124 23.86 -2.94 6.17
CA PRO A 124 23.92 -1.82 7.10
C PRO A 124 22.75 -1.79 8.09
N ILE A 125 21.54 -2.11 7.64
CA ILE A 125 20.34 -2.10 8.49
C ILE A 125 20.40 -3.26 9.48
N ALA A 126 20.82 -4.45 9.04
CA ALA A 126 20.99 -5.61 9.91
C ALA A 126 22.02 -5.34 11.03
N ASN A 127 23.14 -4.71 10.68
CA ASN A 127 24.18 -4.32 11.63
C ASN A 127 23.70 -3.28 12.64
N ILE A 128 22.93 -2.28 12.19
CA ILE A 128 22.32 -1.29 13.09
C ILE A 128 21.35 -1.99 14.05
N ALA A 129 20.52 -2.90 13.56
CA ALA A 129 19.55 -3.63 14.39
C ALA A 129 20.25 -4.38 15.55
N GLU A 130 21.28 -5.16 15.26
CA GLU A 130 22.02 -5.91 16.29
C GLU A 130 22.78 -4.99 17.25
N LYS A 131 23.36 -3.90 16.75
CA LYS A 131 24.01 -2.89 17.60
C LYS A 131 23.01 -2.20 18.53
N MET A 132 21.80 -1.92 18.08
CA MET A 132 20.78 -1.27 18.90
C MET A 132 20.20 -2.22 19.95
N LYS A 133 19.98 -3.50 19.60
CA LYS A 133 19.59 -4.54 20.58
C LYS A 133 20.59 -4.63 21.72
N THR A 134 21.88 -4.75 21.41
CA THR A 134 22.96 -4.90 22.40
C THR A 134 23.22 -3.61 23.18
N ARG A 135 23.48 -2.48 22.49
CA ARG A 135 23.88 -1.22 23.13
C ARG A 135 22.75 -0.57 23.91
N ARG A 136 21.52 -0.65 23.41
CA ARG A 136 20.36 -0.01 24.02
C ARG A 136 19.43 -1.00 24.73
N GLY A 137 19.80 -2.27 24.84
CA GLY A 137 19.05 -3.26 25.62
C GLY A 137 17.62 -3.45 25.12
N PHE A 138 17.43 -3.50 23.81
CA PHE A 138 16.14 -3.89 23.22
C PHE A 138 16.11 -5.41 23.01
N SER A 139 14.96 -6.02 23.24
CA SER A 139 14.72 -7.45 22.98
C SER A 139 13.45 -7.64 22.16
N ILE A 140 13.27 -8.84 21.59
CA ILE A 140 12.07 -9.19 20.83
C ILE A 140 11.24 -10.17 21.65
N LYS A 141 9.99 -9.82 21.91
CA LYS A 141 9.00 -10.75 22.46
C LYS A 141 8.23 -11.41 21.32
N THR A 142 8.35 -12.73 21.25
CA THR A 142 7.56 -13.61 20.37
C THR A 142 6.55 -14.41 21.18
N PHE A 143 5.55 -14.97 20.51
CA PHE A 143 4.51 -15.79 21.13
C PHE A 143 4.51 -17.19 20.54
N ALA A 144 4.52 -18.20 21.40
CA ALA A 144 4.46 -19.60 20.99
C ALA A 144 3.02 -20.08 20.76
N THR A 145 2.06 -19.51 21.51
CA THR A 145 0.66 -19.97 21.47
C THR A 145 -0.33 -18.81 21.47
N LYS A 146 -1.54 -19.06 20.95
CA LYS A 146 -2.65 -18.08 21.03
C LYS A 146 -3.04 -17.75 22.47
N ARG A 147 -2.89 -18.70 23.41
CA ARG A 147 -3.16 -18.47 24.83
C ARG A 147 -2.20 -17.43 25.43
N GLU A 148 -0.92 -17.56 25.10
CA GLU A 148 0.10 -16.60 25.52
C GLU A 148 -0.17 -15.23 24.92
N LEU A 149 -0.42 -15.16 23.60
CA LEU A 149 -0.76 -13.91 22.92
C LEU A 149 -2.03 -13.26 23.51
N ARG A 150 -3.06 -14.05 23.82
CA ARG A 150 -4.28 -13.56 24.47
C ARG A 150 -4.00 -12.83 25.78
N ALA A 151 -3.09 -13.34 26.60
CA ALA A 151 -2.71 -12.70 27.85
C ALA A 151 -2.04 -11.32 27.66
N TRP A 152 -1.54 -11.04 26.46
CA TRP A 152 -0.90 -9.77 26.11
C TRP A 152 -1.81 -8.79 25.36
N VAL A 153 -3.02 -9.20 24.96
CA VAL A 153 -3.95 -8.36 24.18
C VAL A 153 -4.18 -7.01 24.84
N GLY A 154 -4.43 -6.96 26.15
CA GLY A 154 -4.64 -5.69 26.86
C GLY A 154 -3.46 -4.72 26.74
N ARG A 155 -2.23 -5.23 26.96
CA ARG A 155 -1.00 -4.43 26.83
C ARG A 155 -0.75 -3.98 25.39
N ILE A 156 -1.06 -4.85 24.42
CA ILE A 156 -0.95 -4.54 23.00
C ILE A 156 -1.93 -3.46 22.58
N VAL A 157 -3.19 -3.54 23.00
CA VAL A 157 -4.22 -2.53 22.73
C VAL A 157 -3.81 -1.18 23.31
N GLN A 158 -3.34 -1.15 24.56
CA GLN A 158 -2.84 0.07 25.19
C GLN A 158 -1.67 0.66 24.39
N THR A 159 -0.68 -0.17 24.06
CA THR A 159 0.49 0.23 23.25
C THR A 159 0.10 0.78 21.87
N TYR A 160 -0.87 0.14 21.23
CA TYR A 160 -1.40 0.55 19.92
C TYR A 160 -2.07 1.92 20.03
N ASN A 161 -2.92 2.13 21.04
CA ASN A 161 -3.51 3.44 21.32
C ASN A 161 -2.44 4.51 21.56
N ASP A 162 -1.48 4.23 22.44
CA ASP A 162 -0.40 5.16 22.79
C ASP A 162 0.47 5.54 21.59
N THR A 163 0.67 4.61 20.65
CA THR A 163 1.44 4.83 19.42
C THR A 163 0.74 5.78 18.44
N PHE A 164 -0.59 5.69 18.34
CA PHE A 164 -1.39 6.43 17.36
C PHE A 164 -2.20 7.59 17.95
N THR A 165 -2.09 7.88 19.25
CA THR A 165 -2.74 9.04 19.89
C THR A 165 -2.44 10.39 19.21
N ALA A 166 -1.31 10.53 18.52
CA ALA A 166 -0.94 11.74 17.77
C ALA A 166 -1.42 11.73 16.30
N ASN A 167 -2.01 10.64 15.81
CA ASN A 167 -2.56 10.57 14.46
C ASN A 167 -3.96 11.19 14.48
N TRP A 168 -4.15 12.24 13.69
CA TRP A 168 -5.36 13.08 13.70
C TRP A 168 -6.68 12.35 13.36
N GLU A 169 -6.62 11.16 12.73
CA GLU A 169 -7.77 10.27 12.44
C GLU A 169 -8.02 9.21 13.51
N PHE A 170 -7.13 9.10 14.51
CA PHE A 170 -7.17 7.99 15.44
C PHE A 170 -8.18 8.24 16.55
N ASN A 171 -9.36 7.65 16.43
CA ASN A 171 -10.26 7.51 17.56
C ASN A 171 -9.69 6.43 18.49
N PRO A 172 -9.30 6.74 19.74
CA PRO A 172 -8.72 5.76 20.64
C PRO A 172 -9.66 4.57 20.81
N ILE A 173 -9.14 3.37 20.60
CA ILE A 173 -9.92 2.14 20.75
C ILE A 173 -10.21 2.00 22.25
N THR A 174 -11.49 1.97 22.62
CA THR A 174 -11.85 1.72 24.02
C THR A 174 -11.38 0.33 24.44
N GLU A 175 -11.13 0.11 25.72
CA GLU A 175 -10.68 -1.19 26.20
C GLU A 175 -11.63 -2.33 25.78
N ARG A 176 -12.95 -2.08 25.79
CA ARG A 176 -13.97 -3.03 25.34
C ARG A 176 -13.87 -3.35 23.84
N GLU A 177 -13.71 -2.33 23.00
CA GLU A 177 -13.51 -2.53 21.56
C GLU A 177 -12.19 -3.26 21.29
N GLY A 178 -11.13 -2.92 22.01
CA GLY A 178 -9.83 -3.56 21.91
C GLY A 178 -9.87 -5.04 22.24
N GLN A 179 -10.66 -5.44 23.25
CA GLN A 179 -10.89 -6.86 23.55
C GLN A 179 -11.62 -7.58 22.41
N VAL A 180 -12.68 -6.97 21.85
CA VAL A 180 -13.43 -7.56 20.73
C VAL A 180 -12.57 -7.68 19.47
N ILE A 181 -11.81 -6.64 19.13
CA ILE A 181 -10.88 -6.64 18.00
C ILE A 181 -9.78 -7.67 18.24
N GLY A 182 -9.21 -7.71 19.44
CA GLY A 182 -8.17 -8.66 19.84
C GLY A 182 -8.62 -10.11 19.70
N GLU A 183 -9.83 -10.47 20.16
CA GLU A 183 -10.36 -11.83 19.99
C GLU A 183 -10.63 -12.19 18.53
N ARG A 184 -11.11 -11.23 17.70
CA ARG A 184 -11.28 -11.45 16.25
C ARG A 184 -9.94 -11.66 15.56
N LEU A 185 -8.94 -10.86 15.88
CA LEU A 185 -7.58 -11.01 15.35
C LEU A 185 -6.95 -12.32 15.81
N LEU A 186 -7.14 -12.72 17.07
CA LEU A 186 -6.68 -14.01 17.59
C LEU A 186 -7.24 -15.20 16.79
N ALA A 187 -8.45 -15.11 16.25
CA ALA A 187 -9.01 -16.18 15.42
C ALA A 187 -8.16 -16.43 14.17
N ILE A 188 -7.64 -15.38 13.55
CA ILE A 188 -6.87 -15.42 12.29
C ILE A 188 -5.36 -15.25 12.47
N ALA A 189 -4.89 -14.93 13.68
CA ALA A 189 -3.47 -14.72 13.95
C ALA A 189 -2.68 -16.03 13.99
N ASP A 190 -1.47 -16.00 13.43
CA ASP A 190 -0.39 -16.90 13.79
C ASP A 190 0.46 -16.18 14.85
N PRO A 191 0.53 -16.69 16.11
CA PRO A 191 1.29 -16.06 17.19
C PRO A 191 2.75 -15.74 16.84
N ARG A 192 3.36 -16.51 15.93
CA ARG A 192 4.75 -16.33 15.51
C ARG A 192 4.97 -15.08 14.66
N LEU A 193 3.91 -14.58 14.02
CA LEU A 193 3.92 -13.38 13.19
C LEU A 193 3.59 -12.10 13.97
N ILE A 194 3.24 -12.25 15.25
CA ILE A 194 3.00 -11.13 16.16
C ILE A 194 4.24 -10.96 17.03
N LYS A 195 4.89 -9.80 16.95
CA LYS A 195 6.15 -9.52 17.62
C LYS A 195 6.11 -8.17 18.31
N LEU A 196 6.70 -8.08 19.50
CA LEU A 196 6.86 -6.83 20.22
C LEU A 196 8.35 -6.53 20.40
N VAL A 197 8.75 -5.28 20.16
CA VAL A 197 10.07 -4.80 20.55
C VAL A 197 9.97 -4.32 21.99
N MET A 198 10.72 -4.94 22.88
CA MET A 198 10.69 -4.67 24.32
C MET A 198 11.90 -3.83 24.74
N LYS A 199 11.71 -2.96 25.73
CA LYS A 199 12.76 -2.21 26.41
C LYS A 199 12.59 -2.40 27.92
N GLY A 200 13.29 -3.40 28.46
CA GLY A 200 12.97 -3.89 29.81
C GLY A 200 11.57 -4.52 29.80
N ASP A 201 10.69 -4.07 30.69
CA ASP A 201 9.30 -4.52 30.75
C ASP A 201 8.38 -3.75 29.80
N ASP A 202 8.81 -2.62 29.25
CA ASP A 202 7.97 -1.77 28.39
C ASP A 202 7.97 -2.22 26.93
N ILE A 203 6.84 -2.00 26.25
CA ILE A 203 6.75 -2.21 24.80
C ILE A 203 7.23 -0.94 24.12
N ALA A 204 8.29 -1.04 23.33
CA ALA A 204 8.84 0.06 22.55
C ALA A 204 8.21 0.16 21.15
N GLY A 205 7.73 -0.96 20.62
CA GLY A 205 7.05 -1.04 19.34
C GLY A 205 6.49 -2.42 19.08
N PHE A 206 5.76 -2.57 17.99
CA PHE A 206 5.11 -3.82 17.61
C PHE A 206 5.14 -4.04 16.10
N LEU A 207 5.05 -5.31 15.73
CA LEU A 207 4.99 -5.78 14.36
C LEU A 207 3.99 -6.94 14.25
N PHE A 208 2.94 -6.76 13.45
CA PHE A 208 1.85 -7.70 13.25
C PHE A 208 1.77 -8.10 11.78
N GLY A 209 2.12 -9.35 11.53
CA GLY A 209 1.89 -10.03 10.26
C GLY A 209 0.71 -10.99 10.34
N PHE A 210 0.01 -11.14 9.22
CA PHE A 210 -1.08 -12.09 9.05
C PHE A 210 -0.87 -12.89 7.77
N PRO A 211 -1.04 -14.22 7.77
CA PRO A 211 -1.01 -15.00 6.54
C PRO A 211 -2.16 -14.54 5.64
N ASP A 212 -1.92 -14.29 4.35
CA ASP A 212 -3.00 -13.91 3.43
C ASP A 212 -3.82 -15.15 3.05
N ILE A 213 -5.13 -15.10 3.29
CA ILE A 213 -6.09 -16.19 3.03
C ILE A 213 -7.07 -15.82 1.91
N SER A 214 -6.82 -14.73 1.19
CA SER A 214 -7.72 -14.17 0.19
C SER A 214 -8.04 -15.20 -0.89
N GLU A 215 -7.06 -16.03 -1.29
CA GLU A 215 -7.29 -17.13 -2.23
C GLU A 215 -8.33 -18.14 -1.70
N GLY A 216 -8.21 -18.52 -0.42
CA GLY A 216 -9.16 -19.41 0.24
C GLY A 216 -10.57 -18.81 0.32
N ILE A 217 -10.68 -17.51 0.60
CA ILE A 217 -11.95 -16.78 0.63
C ILE A 217 -12.59 -16.73 -0.77
N VAL A 218 -11.81 -16.42 -1.81
CA VAL A 218 -12.26 -16.38 -3.20
C VAL A 218 -12.76 -17.76 -3.65
N ARG A 219 -12.02 -18.83 -3.33
CA ARG A 219 -12.44 -20.21 -3.61
C ARG A 219 -13.71 -20.60 -2.85
N ALA A 220 -13.87 -20.12 -1.62
CA ALA A 220 -15.10 -20.31 -0.83
C ALA A 220 -16.31 -19.54 -1.38
N ARG A 221 -16.11 -18.57 -2.29
CA ARG A 221 -17.17 -17.74 -2.90
C ARG A 221 -18.10 -17.11 -1.84
N GLY A 222 -17.54 -16.69 -0.71
CA GLY A 222 -18.28 -16.08 0.39
C GLY A 222 -19.18 -17.02 1.20
N ARG A 223 -19.10 -18.34 1.01
CA ARG A 223 -19.90 -19.32 1.77
C ARG A 223 -18.98 -20.26 2.54
N LEU A 224 -19.23 -20.46 3.83
CA LEU A 224 -18.48 -21.43 4.63
C LEU A 224 -18.89 -22.87 4.33
N LEU A 225 -20.18 -23.12 4.13
CA LEU A 225 -20.72 -24.46 3.93
C LEU A 225 -21.08 -24.71 2.46
N PRO A 226 -20.94 -25.96 1.97
CA PRO A 226 -20.44 -27.12 2.72
C PRO A 226 -18.90 -27.23 2.81
N LEU A 227 -18.15 -26.61 1.90
CA LEU A 227 -16.69 -26.81 1.77
C LEU A 227 -15.84 -25.53 1.79
N GLY A 228 -16.43 -24.36 1.98
CA GLY A 228 -15.68 -23.09 2.02
C GLY A 228 -14.68 -22.99 3.17
N TRP A 229 -15.07 -23.51 4.35
CA TRP A 229 -14.18 -23.59 5.51
C TRP A 229 -12.90 -24.37 5.20
N PHE A 230 -12.97 -25.42 4.37
CA PHE A 230 -11.81 -26.22 4.00
C PHE A 230 -10.81 -25.40 3.19
N TRP A 231 -11.28 -24.61 2.21
CA TRP A 231 -10.41 -23.74 1.42
C TRP A 231 -9.72 -22.69 2.28
N ILE A 232 -10.45 -22.06 3.19
CA ILE A 232 -9.90 -21.05 4.11
C ILE A 232 -8.86 -21.67 5.06
N LEU A 233 -9.19 -22.78 5.73
CA LEU A 233 -8.26 -23.45 6.66
C LEU A 233 -7.02 -24.03 5.96
N ARG A 234 -7.18 -24.50 4.73
CA ARG A 234 -6.06 -24.94 3.90
C ARG A 234 -5.14 -23.77 3.58
N GLU A 235 -5.71 -22.61 3.24
CA GLU A 235 -4.93 -21.42 2.87
C GLU A 235 -4.12 -20.88 4.04
N PHE A 236 -4.70 -20.87 5.25
CA PHE A 236 -4.00 -20.54 6.50
C PHE A 236 -2.68 -21.29 6.70
N LYS A 237 -2.55 -22.51 6.17
CA LYS A 237 -1.36 -23.35 6.33
C LYS A 237 -0.42 -23.33 5.13
N ARG A 238 -0.88 -22.87 3.95
CA ARG A 238 -0.17 -23.06 2.68
C ARG A 238 0.17 -21.76 1.98
N THR A 239 -0.47 -20.66 2.35
CA THR A 239 -0.24 -19.37 1.73
C THR A 239 1.24 -19.01 1.73
N LYS A 240 1.69 -18.45 0.62
CA LYS A 240 3.01 -17.87 0.44
C LYS A 240 3.02 -16.36 0.60
N TRP A 241 1.87 -15.80 0.97
CA TRP A 241 1.64 -14.38 1.14
C TRP A 241 1.50 -14.02 2.62
N ILE A 242 2.13 -12.93 3.03
CA ILE A 242 1.98 -12.32 4.36
C ILE A 242 1.58 -10.85 4.22
N ASN A 243 0.57 -10.45 4.98
CA ASN A 243 0.12 -9.07 5.10
C ASN A 243 0.70 -8.47 6.39
N LEU A 244 1.59 -7.50 6.25
CA LEU A 244 2.17 -6.74 7.35
C LEU A 244 1.35 -5.46 7.53
N ASN A 245 0.37 -5.52 8.43
CA ASN A 245 -0.66 -4.46 8.60
C ASN A 245 -0.47 -3.64 9.89
N GLY A 246 0.15 -4.21 10.93
CA GLY A 246 0.39 -3.46 12.17
C GLY A 246 1.87 -3.26 12.42
N ALA A 247 2.39 -2.05 12.19
CA ALA A 247 3.74 -1.71 12.64
C ALA A 247 3.71 -0.34 13.32
N GLY A 248 4.36 -0.22 14.48
CA GLY A 248 4.28 0.98 15.29
C GLY A 248 5.46 1.12 16.25
N ILE A 249 5.94 2.36 16.44
CA ILE A 249 6.87 2.72 17.52
C ILE A 249 6.25 3.82 18.37
N LEU A 250 6.22 3.60 19.68
CA LEU A 250 5.81 4.60 20.64
C LEU A 250 6.75 5.80 20.57
N ALA A 251 6.18 7.00 20.68
CA ALA A 251 6.91 8.27 20.53
C ALA A 251 8.25 8.34 21.31
N PRO A 252 8.35 7.89 22.58
CA PRO A 252 9.59 7.95 23.34
C PRO A 252 10.75 7.12 22.77
N TYR A 253 10.46 6.11 21.93
CA TYR A 253 11.46 5.20 21.37
C TYR A 253 11.77 5.47 19.89
N ARG A 254 11.14 6.47 19.29
CA ARG A 254 11.46 6.94 17.93
C ARG A 254 12.88 7.51 17.88
N GLY A 255 13.57 7.32 16.76
CA GLY A 255 14.97 7.76 16.60
C GLY A 255 16.01 6.97 17.42
N LEU A 256 15.59 5.98 18.24
CA LEU A 256 16.51 5.14 19.01
C LEU A 256 16.98 3.88 18.26
N GLY A 257 16.70 3.80 16.96
CA GLY A 257 17.06 2.67 16.10
C GLY A 257 16.09 1.48 16.14
N VAL A 258 14.89 1.65 16.73
CA VAL A 258 13.83 0.63 16.77
C VAL A 258 13.33 0.27 15.35
N ASN A 259 13.33 1.23 14.41
CA ASN A 259 13.00 0.96 12.99
C ASN A 259 13.89 -0.13 12.40
N ALA A 260 15.20 -0.04 12.57
CA ALA A 260 16.14 -1.05 12.05
C ALA A 260 15.89 -2.43 12.67
N ILE A 261 15.55 -2.47 13.97
CA ILE A 261 15.18 -3.71 14.66
C ILE A 261 13.92 -4.32 14.04
N MET A 262 12.89 -3.52 13.79
CA MET A 262 11.66 -4.00 13.14
C MET A 262 11.90 -4.44 11.70
N TYR A 263 12.75 -3.75 10.93
CA TYR A 263 13.11 -4.14 9.56
C TYR A 263 13.81 -5.49 9.53
N ALA A 264 14.79 -5.70 10.41
CA ALA A 264 15.47 -6.98 10.58
C ALA A 264 14.50 -8.08 10.97
N GLU A 265 13.55 -7.77 11.86
CA GLU A 265 12.62 -8.76 12.35
C GLU A 265 11.49 -9.08 11.37
N MET A 266 11.07 -8.12 10.55
CA MET A 266 10.21 -8.36 9.38
C MET A 266 10.87 -9.30 8.39
N ALA A 267 12.09 -8.97 7.95
CA ALA A 267 12.84 -9.78 6.99
C ALA A 267 13.03 -11.22 7.50
N ARG A 268 13.41 -11.37 8.78
CA ARG A 268 13.51 -12.68 9.43
C ARG A 268 12.18 -13.44 9.42
N THR A 269 11.07 -12.78 9.77
CA THR A 269 9.73 -13.40 9.80
C THR A 269 9.30 -13.89 8.43
N ILE A 270 9.55 -13.10 7.38
CA ILE A 270 9.22 -13.46 6.00
C ILE A 270 10.02 -14.70 5.57
N GLN A 271 11.33 -14.70 5.84
CA GLN A 271 12.24 -15.78 5.45
C GLN A 271 11.98 -17.08 6.23
N GLU A 272 11.93 -17.02 7.56
CA GLU A 272 11.68 -18.20 8.42
C GLU A 272 10.27 -18.76 8.23
N GLY A 273 9.29 -17.91 7.91
CA GLY A 273 7.93 -18.31 7.57
C GLY A 273 7.80 -18.96 6.19
N GLY A 274 8.83 -18.87 5.34
CA GLY A 274 8.80 -19.40 3.97
C GLY A 274 7.78 -18.70 3.08
N PHE A 275 7.53 -17.41 3.34
CA PHE A 275 6.70 -16.55 2.52
C PHE A 275 7.48 -16.06 1.31
N GLU A 276 6.85 -16.08 0.14
CA GLU A 276 7.45 -15.64 -1.12
C GLU A 276 7.05 -14.20 -1.45
N HIS A 277 5.95 -13.74 -0.86
CA HIS A 277 5.33 -12.45 -1.12
C HIS A 277 4.94 -11.79 0.20
N ALA A 278 5.26 -10.51 0.35
CA ALA A 278 4.85 -9.72 1.50
C ALA A 278 4.17 -8.43 1.03
N ASP A 279 3.04 -8.10 1.64
CA ASP A 279 2.33 -6.85 1.44
C ASP A 279 2.52 -5.97 2.68
N LEU A 280 3.22 -4.85 2.53
CA LEU A 280 3.25 -3.78 3.52
C LEU A 280 1.98 -2.96 3.37
N VAL A 281 1.01 -3.20 4.26
CA VAL A 281 -0.36 -2.68 4.10
C VAL A 281 -0.45 -1.28 4.70
N GLN A 282 -0.99 -0.32 3.94
CA GLN A 282 -1.29 1.05 4.40
C GLN A 282 -0.14 1.66 5.22
N MET A 283 1.06 1.65 4.64
CA MET A 283 2.27 2.06 5.31
C MET A 283 2.17 3.48 5.83
N GLU A 284 2.42 3.61 7.13
CA GLU A 284 2.61 4.90 7.77
C GLU A 284 4.09 5.28 7.73
N GLN A 285 4.37 6.51 7.30
CA GLN A 285 5.73 7.03 7.14
C GLN A 285 6.52 7.10 8.46
N SER A 286 5.86 6.96 9.61
CA SER A 286 6.48 6.99 10.94
C SER A 286 7.33 5.75 11.24
N VAL A 287 7.04 4.61 10.59
CA VAL A 287 7.72 3.33 10.81
C VAL A 287 8.50 2.88 9.58
N LEU A 288 7.86 2.85 8.42
CA LEU A 288 8.45 2.45 7.15
C LEU A 288 8.40 3.64 6.20
N THR A 289 9.56 4.21 5.90
CA THR A 289 9.63 5.24 4.87
C THR A 289 9.55 4.61 3.47
N LEU A 290 9.13 5.41 2.49
CA LEU A 290 9.13 4.97 1.09
C LEU A 290 10.55 4.64 0.61
N ASP A 291 11.53 5.39 1.08
CA ASP A 291 12.93 5.18 0.69
C ASP A 291 13.50 3.90 1.31
N ASP A 292 13.20 3.61 2.57
CA ASP A 292 13.56 2.33 3.20
C ASP A 292 12.93 1.16 2.47
N THR A 293 11.67 1.31 2.07
CA THR A 293 10.92 0.29 1.34
C THR A 293 11.53 0.05 -0.03
N ARG A 294 11.86 1.10 -0.78
CA ARG A 294 12.56 1.00 -2.07
C ARG A 294 13.96 0.39 -1.90
N ALA A 295 14.70 0.77 -0.86
CA ALA A 295 16.01 0.22 -0.55
C ALA A 295 15.97 -1.28 -0.22
N ALA A 296 14.86 -1.75 0.37
CA ALA A 296 14.57 -3.17 0.57
C ALA A 296 14.04 -3.89 -0.69
N GLY A 297 14.02 -3.22 -1.85
CA GLY A 297 13.51 -3.76 -3.11
C GLY A 297 11.98 -3.76 -3.22
N GLY A 298 11.30 -3.03 -2.33
CA GLY A 298 9.86 -2.91 -2.30
C GLY A 298 9.31 -2.03 -3.42
N LYS A 299 8.14 -2.41 -3.92
CA LYS A 299 7.42 -1.70 -4.99
C LYS A 299 6.08 -1.23 -4.48
N VAL A 300 5.87 0.09 -4.44
CA VAL A 300 4.55 0.65 -4.18
C VAL A 300 3.63 0.26 -5.33
N TYR A 301 2.46 -0.27 -4.98
CA TYR A 301 1.57 -0.87 -5.98
C TYR A 301 0.09 -0.59 -5.72
N LYS A 302 -0.26 0.04 -4.59
CA LYS A 302 -1.65 0.37 -4.26
C LYS A 302 -1.71 1.63 -3.41
N ALA A 303 -2.68 2.48 -3.68
CA ALA A 303 -2.99 3.68 -2.91
C ALA A 303 -4.39 3.57 -2.28
N HIS A 304 -4.49 3.90 -0.99
CA HIS A 304 -5.72 3.92 -0.21
C HIS A 304 -6.03 5.37 0.11
N ARG A 305 -7.03 5.92 -0.57
CA ARG A 305 -7.38 7.34 -0.46
C ARG A 305 -8.46 7.59 0.58
N ILE A 306 -8.22 8.59 1.41
CA ILE A 306 -9.18 9.17 2.34
C ILE A 306 -9.73 10.45 1.73
N TYR A 307 -11.05 10.61 1.89
CA TYR A 307 -11.81 11.74 1.42
C TYR A 307 -12.47 12.44 2.61
N GLU A 308 -12.52 13.75 2.56
CA GLU A 308 -13.13 14.58 3.60
C GLU A 308 -14.18 15.52 3.01
N LYS A 309 -15.16 15.90 3.82
CA LYS A 309 -16.16 16.92 3.48
C LYS A 309 -16.48 17.71 4.73
N ALA A 310 -16.33 19.03 4.65
CA ALA A 310 -16.82 19.92 5.69
C ALA A 310 -18.35 19.86 5.71
N LEU A 311 -18.92 19.68 6.89
CA LEU A 311 -20.37 19.77 7.11
C LEU A 311 -20.64 21.13 7.76
N ASP A 312 -21.64 21.83 7.25
CA ASP A 312 -22.17 23.07 7.83
C ASP A 312 -23.04 22.78 9.07
#